data_AF-A0A947SFY1-F1
#
_entry.id   AF-A0A947SFY1-F1
#
_cell.length_a   1.000
_cell.length_b   1.000
_cell.length_c   1.000
_cell.angle_alpha   90.00
_cell.angle_beta   90.00
_cell.angle_gamma   90.00
#
_symmetry.space_group_name_H-M   'P 1'
#
loop_
_entity.id
_entity.type
_entity.pdbx_description
1 polymer ?
#
loop_
_entity_poly.entity_id
_entity_poly.type
_entity_poly.pdbx_seq_one_letter_code
_entity_poly.pdbx_strand_id
1 'polypeptide(L)'
;MIGIADRITHAETLLAGLSSHELAARAARISAGYRDNLASRVIVRDDTDAAIYALMRMPATAAAVSAALDAFRERAPDFAPKTVVDAGAGPGTAGLCASEHWPEAELCLCDVHAGLLALAQRLMEAGGETARFVETDLARGGADLPMGDLVISSYALTELSDAAYAHAAENLWHAAAAALVVVEPGRPRDHMRLMDFRAWAIGQGAHVAAPCPHMRDCPLTGTDWCHFSVRLPRSRTHRRLKAGALGYEDEKVSYLVLTRADVALVPALPRVLASPEAQKHEIRFKLCEPDGEEAWRGVARKNPQFGRIRRVRWGDTLSGLDVGAATRTIDLIG
;
A
#
# COMPACT_ATOMS: atom_id res chain seq x y z
N MET A 1 -23.00 -4.05 6.06
CA MET A 1 -21.94 -3.90 5.06
C MET A 1 -21.11 -5.16 5.08
N ILE A 2 -20.74 -5.69 3.92
CA ILE A 2 -19.88 -6.88 3.80
C ILE A 2 -18.44 -6.40 3.56
N GLY A 3 -17.44 -7.16 4.02
CA GLY A 3 -16.04 -6.72 3.94
C GLY A 3 -15.41 -6.97 2.56
N ILE A 4 -14.21 -6.45 2.34
CA ILE A 4 -13.46 -6.58 1.08
C ILE A 4 -13.23 -8.05 0.67
N ALA A 5 -13.12 -8.97 1.62
CA ALA A 5 -13.05 -10.41 1.35
C ALA A 5 -14.34 -10.94 0.72
N ASP A 6 -15.50 -10.45 1.15
CA ASP A 6 -16.79 -10.79 0.57
C ASP A 6 -16.95 -10.14 -0.81
N ARG A 7 -16.37 -8.95 -1.05
CA ARG A 7 -16.31 -8.31 -2.38
C ARG A 7 -15.52 -9.13 -3.38
N ILE A 8 -14.35 -9.61 -2.96
CA ILE A 8 -13.52 -10.50 -3.77
C ILE A 8 -14.32 -11.76 -4.10
N THR A 9 -15.07 -12.31 -3.14
CA THR A 9 -15.96 -13.46 -3.39
C THR A 9 -17.10 -13.11 -4.36
N HIS A 10 -17.69 -11.92 -4.25
CA HIS A 10 -18.71 -11.45 -5.20
C HIS A 10 -18.15 -11.34 -6.62
N ALA A 11 -16.92 -10.83 -6.78
CA ALA A 11 -16.23 -10.80 -8.07
C ALA A 11 -16.06 -12.19 -8.70
N GLU A 12 -15.93 -13.27 -7.90
CA GLU A 12 -15.89 -14.64 -8.42
C GLU A 12 -17.19 -15.02 -9.12
N THR A 13 -18.34 -14.50 -8.67
CA THR A 13 -19.65 -14.77 -9.29
C THR A 13 -19.78 -14.15 -10.68
N LEU A 14 -19.02 -13.08 -10.97
CA LEU A 14 -19.01 -12.42 -12.28
C LEU A 14 -18.33 -13.27 -13.37
N LEU A 15 -17.62 -14.31 -12.96
CA LEU A 15 -16.99 -15.27 -13.87
C LEU A 15 -17.84 -16.53 -14.10
N ALA A 16 -19.07 -16.57 -13.57
CA ALA A 16 -19.97 -17.70 -13.76
C ALA A 16 -20.25 -17.92 -15.26
N GLY A 17 -20.03 -19.15 -15.73
CA GLY A 17 -20.28 -19.55 -17.13
C GLY A 17 -19.03 -19.59 -18.02
N LEU A 18 -17.87 -19.10 -17.57
CA LEU A 18 -16.62 -19.24 -18.33
C LEU A 18 -16.04 -20.65 -18.23
N SER A 19 -15.50 -21.14 -19.35
CA SER A 19 -14.79 -22.42 -19.33
C SER A 19 -13.47 -22.31 -18.58
N SER A 20 -13.03 -23.45 -18.03
CA SER A 20 -11.75 -23.61 -17.37
C SER A 20 -10.54 -23.15 -18.21
N HIS A 21 -10.64 -23.35 -19.53
CA HIS A 21 -9.59 -23.03 -20.49
C HIS A 21 -9.54 -21.53 -20.80
N GLU A 22 -10.70 -20.90 -21.05
CA GLU A 22 -10.79 -19.46 -21.30
C GLU A 22 -10.30 -18.64 -20.11
N LEU A 23 -10.68 -19.04 -18.90
CA LEU A 23 -10.23 -18.39 -17.67
C LEU A 23 -8.71 -18.43 -17.52
N ALA A 24 -8.10 -19.59 -17.76
CA ALA A 24 -6.64 -19.75 -17.67
C ALA A 24 -5.91 -18.94 -18.74
N ALA A 25 -6.41 -18.93 -19.98
CA ALA A 25 -5.81 -18.18 -21.09
C ALA A 25 -5.82 -16.66 -20.82
N ARG A 26 -6.96 -16.12 -20.36
CA ARG A 26 -7.09 -14.70 -20.01
C ARG A 26 -6.22 -14.33 -18.80
N ALA A 27 -6.23 -15.13 -17.74
CA ALA A 27 -5.39 -14.91 -16.56
C ALA A 27 -3.89 -14.94 -16.88
N ALA A 28 -3.46 -15.85 -17.76
CA ALA A 28 -2.07 -15.92 -18.22
C ALA A 28 -1.65 -14.67 -19.01
N ARG A 29 -2.51 -14.17 -19.91
CA ARG A 29 -2.28 -12.93 -20.65
C ARG A 29 -2.21 -11.72 -19.73
N ILE A 30 -3.14 -11.60 -18.78
CA ILE A 30 -3.16 -10.53 -17.78
C ILE A 30 -1.87 -10.57 -16.94
N SER A 31 -1.47 -11.76 -16.50
CA SER A 31 -0.21 -11.96 -15.76
C SER A 31 1.03 -11.57 -16.57
N ALA A 32 1.05 -11.89 -17.87
CA ALA A 32 2.16 -11.55 -18.76
C ALA A 32 2.29 -10.02 -18.90
N GLY A 33 1.20 -9.33 -19.23
CA GLY A 33 1.22 -7.87 -19.34
C GLY A 33 1.66 -7.17 -18.04
N TYR A 34 1.23 -7.69 -16.88
CA TYR A 34 1.68 -7.15 -15.60
C TYR A 34 3.19 -7.35 -15.36
N ARG A 35 3.75 -8.52 -15.72
CA ARG A 35 5.20 -8.77 -15.62
C ARG A 35 6.00 -7.85 -16.54
N ASP A 36 5.43 -7.51 -17.68
CA ASP A 36 6.02 -6.59 -18.65
C ASP A 36 5.80 -5.11 -18.26
N ASN A 37 5.24 -4.84 -17.07
CA ASN A 37 4.90 -3.51 -16.56
C ASN A 37 4.01 -2.70 -17.52
N LEU A 38 3.12 -3.38 -18.26
CA LEU A 38 2.09 -2.71 -19.05
C LEU A 38 1.04 -2.09 -18.12
N ALA A 39 0.53 -0.92 -18.50
CA ALA A 39 -0.54 -0.27 -17.76
C ALA A 39 -1.83 -1.12 -17.79
N SER A 40 -2.59 -1.08 -16.70
CA SER A 40 -3.86 -1.79 -16.55
C SER A 40 -4.83 -1.51 -17.70
N ARG A 41 -4.88 -0.27 -18.19
CA ARG A 41 -5.64 0.17 -19.39
C ARG A 41 -5.31 -0.56 -20.70
N VAL A 42 -4.14 -1.20 -20.77
CA VAL A 42 -3.72 -2.02 -21.91
C VAL A 42 -4.04 -3.50 -21.67
N ILE A 43 -3.98 -3.92 -20.41
CA ILE A 43 -4.13 -5.31 -19.99
C ILE A 43 -5.61 -5.72 -19.96
N VAL A 44 -6.48 -4.86 -19.44
CA VAL A 44 -7.90 -5.10 -19.26
C VAL A 44 -8.64 -4.64 -20.52
N ARG A 45 -9.35 -5.57 -21.18
CA ARG A 45 -9.96 -5.29 -22.50
C ARG A 45 -11.49 -5.30 -22.48
N ASP A 46 -12.08 -6.01 -21.52
CA ASP A 46 -13.52 -6.17 -21.36
C ASP A 46 -13.86 -6.44 -19.88
N ASP A 47 -15.17 -6.53 -19.57
CA ASP A 47 -15.66 -6.75 -18.21
C ASP A 47 -15.18 -8.07 -17.59
N THR A 48 -14.95 -9.09 -18.42
CA THR A 48 -14.41 -10.37 -17.96
C THR A 48 -12.96 -10.22 -17.51
N ASP A 49 -12.15 -9.51 -18.29
CA ASP A 49 -10.78 -9.19 -17.91
C ASP A 49 -10.73 -8.33 -16.65
N ALA A 50 -11.67 -7.39 -16.48
CA ALA A 50 -11.76 -6.57 -15.29
C ALA A 50 -12.01 -7.42 -14.03
N ALA A 51 -12.94 -8.37 -14.10
CA ALA A 51 -13.22 -9.30 -13.00
C ALA A 51 -12.03 -10.23 -12.71
N ILE A 52 -11.35 -10.76 -13.75
CA ILE A 52 -10.15 -11.59 -13.57
C ILE A 52 -9.01 -10.77 -12.94
N TYR A 53 -8.78 -9.55 -13.44
CA TYR A 53 -7.78 -8.63 -12.90
C TYR A 53 -8.07 -8.35 -11.41
N ALA A 54 -9.31 -8.03 -11.07
CA ALA A 54 -9.72 -7.81 -9.68
C ALA A 54 -9.41 -9.01 -8.78
N LEU A 55 -9.78 -10.24 -9.19
CA LEU A 55 -9.51 -11.44 -8.41
C LEU A 55 -8.03 -11.78 -8.25
N MET A 56 -7.19 -11.35 -9.20
CA MET A 56 -5.74 -11.56 -9.13
C MET A 56 -5.02 -10.49 -8.31
N ARG A 57 -5.57 -9.26 -8.25
CA ARG A 57 -4.88 -8.07 -7.72
C ARG A 57 -5.46 -7.56 -6.41
N MET A 58 -6.79 -7.44 -6.31
CA MET A 58 -7.47 -6.87 -5.14
C MET A 58 -7.04 -7.51 -3.82
N PRO A 59 -6.87 -8.85 -3.68
CA PRO A 59 -6.49 -9.43 -2.39
C PRO A 59 -5.15 -8.91 -1.84
N ALA A 60 -4.15 -8.75 -2.73
CA ALA A 60 -2.83 -8.25 -2.37
C ALA A 60 -2.86 -6.74 -2.15
N THR A 61 -3.51 -6.00 -3.07
CA THR A 61 -3.68 -4.55 -2.96
C THR A 61 -4.44 -4.16 -1.68
N ALA A 62 -5.50 -4.90 -1.32
CA ALA A 62 -6.26 -4.68 -0.09
C ALA A 62 -5.39 -4.86 1.16
N ALA A 63 -4.62 -5.96 1.22
CA ALA A 63 -3.73 -6.20 2.36
C ALA A 63 -2.65 -5.12 2.49
N ALA A 64 -2.11 -4.65 1.36
CA ALA A 64 -1.10 -3.59 1.32
C ALA A 64 -1.67 -2.22 1.74
N VAL A 65 -2.84 -1.84 1.20
CA VAL A 65 -3.51 -0.58 1.52
C VAL A 65 -3.97 -0.58 2.97
N SER A 66 -4.66 -1.63 3.44
CA SER A 66 -5.07 -1.70 4.85
C SER A 66 -3.88 -1.60 5.80
N ALA A 67 -2.75 -2.26 5.51
CA ALA A 67 -1.54 -2.11 6.33
C ALA A 67 -1.00 -0.67 6.37
N ALA A 68 -1.05 0.07 5.26
CA ALA A 68 -0.65 1.47 5.21
C ALA A 68 -1.64 2.39 5.95
N LEU A 69 -2.95 2.13 5.83
CA LEU A 69 -4.00 2.87 6.53
C LEU A 69 -4.00 2.60 8.05
N ASP A 70 -3.77 1.35 8.47
CA ASP A 70 -3.56 0.98 9.87
C ASP A 70 -2.35 1.71 10.44
N ALA A 71 -1.21 1.67 9.73
CA ALA A 71 -0.02 2.41 10.13
C ALA A 71 -0.26 3.93 10.20
N PHE A 72 -1.12 4.49 9.35
CA PHE A 72 -1.52 5.89 9.43
C PHE A 72 -2.38 6.16 10.68
N ARG A 73 -3.40 5.35 10.95
CA ARG A 73 -4.28 5.51 12.13
C ARG A 73 -3.54 5.33 13.44
N GLU A 74 -2.53 4.47 13.51
CA GLU A 74 -1.65 4.37 14.68
C GLU A 74 -0.90 5.69 14.94
N ARG A 75 -0.59 6.44 13.88
CA ARG A 75 0.15 7.70 13.95
C ARG A 75 -0.78 8.90 14.18
N ALA A 76 -2.00 8.84 13.65
CA ALA A 76 -3.02 9.89 13.73
C ALA A 76 -4.36 9.30 14.22
N PRO A 77 -4.46 8.91 15.51
CA PRO A 77 -5.63 8.18 16.02
C PRO A 77 -6.94 8.97 15.96
N ASP A 78 -6.84 10.31 16.00
CA ASP A 78 -7.99 11.22 15.95
C ASP A 78 -8.33 11.67 14.51
N PHE A 79 -7.61 11.18 13.50
CA PHE A 79 -7.87 11.54 12.11
C PHE A 79 -9.16 10.90 11.59
N ALA A 80 -10.12 11.75 11.21
CA ALA A 80 -11.41 11.38 10.68
C ALA A 80 -11.72 12.22 9.42
N PRO A 81 -11.35 11.74 8.21
CA PRO A 81 -11.65 12.43 6.96
C PRO A 81 -13.15 12.37 6.69
N LYS A 82 -13.73 13.46 6.20
CA LYS A 82 -15.12 13.49 5.70
C LYS A 82 -15.19 13.07 4.25
N THR A 83 -14.12 13.28 3.49
CA THR A 83 -14.03 12.94 2.06
C THR A 83 -12.76 12.14 1.79
N VAL A 84 -12.90 11.06 1.02
CA VAL A 84 -11.78 10.23 0.54
C VAL A 84 -11.79 10.15 -0.97
N VAL A 85 -10.65 10.44 -1.58
CA VAL A 85 -10.42 10.29 -3.03
C VAL A 85 -9.48 9.12 -3.27
N ASP A 86 -9.96 8.10 -3.98
CA ASP A 86 -9.15 6.99 -4.48
C ASP A 86 -8.72 7.31 -5.91
N ALA A 87 -7.46 7.72 -6.08
CA ALA A 87 -6.90 8.24 -7.32
C ALA A 87 -6.05 7.17 -8.03
N GLY A 88 -6.50 6.76 -9.22
CA GLY A 88 -6.05 5.52 -9.87
C GLY A 88 -6.75 4.30 -9.26
N ALA A 89 -8.07 4.41 -9.06
CA ALA A 89 -8.86 3.48 -8.25
C ALA A 89 -8.87 2.04 -8.78
N GLY A 90 -8.70 1.86 -10.10
CA GLY A 90 -8.90 0.59 -10.78
C GLY A 90 -10.25 -0.03 -10.38
N PRO A 91 -10.27 -1.26 -9.83
CA PRO A 91 -11.51 -1.90 -9.36
C PRO A 91 -12.01 -1.37 -7.99
N GLY A 92 -11.49 -0.25 -7.50
CA GLY A 92 -11.94 0.44 -6.28
C GLY A 92 -11.41 -0.15 -4.97
N THR A 93 -10.23 -0.78 -4.99
CA THR A 93 -9.72 -1.53 -3.83
C THR A 93 -9.39 -0.60 -2.67
N ALA A 94 -8.71 0.51 -2.94
CA ALA A 94 -8.32 1.46 -1.89
C ALA A 94 -9.53 2.21 -1.33
N GLY A 95 -10.50 2.57 -2.17
CA GLY A 95 -11.79 3.12 -1.73
C GLY A 95 -12.57 2.19 -0.81
N LEU A 96 -12.61 0.88 -1.10
CA LEU A 96 -13.21 -0.12 -0.21
C LEU A 96 -12.43 -0.30 1.10
N CYS A 97 -11.10 -0.30 1.07
CA CYS A 97 -10.31 -0.28 2.30
C CYS A 97 -10.61 0.98 3.12
N ALA A 98 -10.72 2.14 2.48
CA ALA A 98 -11.04 3.39 3.16
C ALA A 98 -12.43 3.37 3.80
N SER A 99 -13.44 2.78 3.14
CA SER A 99 -14.78 2.66 3.71
C SER A 99 -14.83 1.77 4.96
N GLU A 100 -13.96 0.76 5.05
CA GLU A 100 -13.82 -0.05 6.27
C GLU A 100 -13.15 0.73 7.42
N HIS A 101 -12.22 1.64 7.11
CA HIS A 101 -11.49 2.42 8.10
C HIS A 101 -12.27 3.66 8.58
N TRP A 102 -12.99 4.31 7.66
CA TRP A 102 -13.81 5.50 7.88
C TRP A 102 -15.19 5.34 7.20
N PRO A 103 -16.13 4.61 7.83
CA PRO A 103 -17.42 4.27 7.21
C PRO A 103 -18.34 5.46 6.91
N GLU A 104 -18.09 6.60 7.54
CA GLU A 104 -18.89 7.83 7.38
C GLU A 104 -18.34 8.76 6.28
N ALA A 105 -17.17 8.45 5.72
CA ALA A 105 -16.55 9.30 4.72
C ALA A 105 -17.21 9.14 3.34
N GLU A 106 -17.42 10.26 2.66
CA GLU A 106 -17.84 10.27 1.26
C GLU A 106 -16.70 9.83 0.35
N LEU A 107 -16.97 8.89 -0.56
CA LEU A 107 -15.97 8.31 -1.43
C LEU A 107 -16.04 8.89 -2.85
N CYS A 108 -14.88 9.18 -3.43
CA CYS A 108 -14.73 9.54 -4.84
C CYS A 108 -13.63 8.70 -5.49
N LEU A 109 -14.01 7.84 -6.45
CA LEU A 109 -13.10 6.94 -7.16
C LEU A 109 -12.79 7.51 -8.53
N CYS A 110 -11.49 7.72 -8.80
CA CYS A 110 -11.00 8.32 -10.03
C CYS A 110 -10.10 7.34 -10.78
N ASP A 111 -10.40 7.03 -12.03
CA ASP A 111 -9.54 6.20 -12.89
C ASP A 111 -9.75 6.54 -14.37
N VAL A 112 -8.78 6.24 -15.23
CA VAL A 112 -8.91 6.44 -16.69
C VAL A 112 -9.71 5.32 -17.34
N HIS A 113 -9.79 4.15 -16.69
CA HIS A 113 -10.39 2.96 -17.27
C HIS A 113 -11.86 2.81 -16.87
N ALA A 114 -12.77 3.24 -17.74
CA ALA A 114 -14.22 3.15 -17.52
C ALA A 114 -14.72 1.73 -17.12
N GLY A 115 -14.21 0.67 -17.76
CA GLY A 115 -14.54 -0.72 -17.37
C GLY A 115 -14.13 -1.13 -15.96
N LEU A 116 -13.00 -0.64 -15.45
CA LEU A 116 -12.58 -0.88 -14.06
C LEU A 116 -13.44 -0.06 -13.08
N LEU A 117 -13.78 1.19 -13.42
CA LEU A 117 -14.73 1.99 -12.63
C LEU A 117 -16.12 1.36 -12.57
N ALA A 118 -16.61 0.81 -13.68
CA ALA A 118 -17.89 0.11 -13.72
C ALA A 118 -17.87 -1.15 -12.82
N LEU A 119 -16.75 -1.88 -12.79
CA LEU A 119 -16.58 -2.98 -11.84
C LEU A 119 -16.53 -2.47 -10.39
N ALA A 120 -15.78 -1.39 -10.12
CA ALA A 120 -15.69 -0.79 -8.79
C ALA A 120 -17.08 -0.39 -8.26
N GLN A 121 -17.90 0.25 -9.12
CA GLN A 121 -19.28 0.61 -8.80
C GLN A 121 -20.11 -0.60 -8.38
N ARG A 122 -20.08 -1.67 -9.17
CA ARG A 122 -20.81 -2.92 -8.85
C ARG A 122 -20.35 -3.52 -7.53
N LEU A 123 -19.05 -3.50 -7.24
CA LEU A 123 -18.49 -4.04 -6.01
C LEU A 123 -18.90 -3.21 -4.78
N MET A 124 -18.94 -1.88 -4.88
CA MET A 124 -19.45 -1.03 -3.81
C MET A 124 -20.95 -1.25 -3.58
N GLU A 125 -21.76 -1.15 -4.64
CA GLU A 125 -23.21 -1.32 -4.57
C GLU A 125 -23.63 -2.65 -3.94
N ALA A 126 -22.88 -3.74 -4.21
CA ALA A 126 -23.19 -5.08 -3.73
C ALA A 126 -23.24 -5.21 -2.18
N GLY A 127 -22.95 -4.18 -1.41
CA GLY A 127 -22.94 -4.24 0.06
C GLY A 127 -23.05 -2.90 0.75
N GLY A 128 -23.53 -1.92 0.00
CA GLY A 128 -24.26 -0.77 0.52
C GLY A 128 -23.50 0.55 0.50
N GLU A 129 -22.27 0.59 0.01
CA GLU A 129 -21.49 1.81 -0.11
C GLU A 129 -21.94 2.62 -1.33
N THR A 130 -22.02 3.94 -1.16
CA THR A 130 -22.21 4.90 -2.24
C THR A 130 -20.92 5.64 -2.50
N ALA A 131 -20.57 5.83 -3.76
CA ALA A 131 -19.40 6.61 -4.16
C ALA A 131 -19.68 7.41 -5.42
N ARG A 132 -18.92 8.50 -5.59
CA ARG A 132 -18.80 9.21 -6.86
C ARG A 132 -17.73 8.52 -7.71
N PHE A 133 -17.99 8.36 -9.00
CA PHE A 133 -17.03 7.82 -9.96
C PHE A 133 -16.66 8.89 -10.99
N VAL A 134 -15.37 9.09 -11.23
CA VAL A 134 -14.85 10.14 -12.11
C VAL A 134 -13.82 9.54 -13.06
N GLU A 135 -14.00 9.74 -14.36
CA GLU A 135 -12.98 9.35 -15.33
C GLU A 135 -11.84 10.39 -15.32
N THR A 136 -10.62 9.97 -14.97
CA THR A 136 -9.46 10.88 -14.87
C THR A 136 -8.16 10.15 -15.14
N ASP A 137 -7.32 10.70 -16.02
CA ASP A 137 -5.99 10.17 -16.33
C ASP A 137 -4.92 10.87 -15.47
N LEU A 138 -4.36 10.14 -14.50
CA LEU A 138 -3.26 10.62 -13.66
C LEU A 138 -2.01 11.00 -14.46
N ALA A 139 -1.80 10.40 -15.63
CA ALA A 139 -0.65 10.70 -16.48
C ALA A 139 -0.76 12.06 -17.18
N ARG A 140 -1.96 12.66 -17.22
CA ARG A 140 -2.21 13.91 -17.91
C ARG A 140 -1.83 15.10 -17.02
N GLY A 141 -0.90 15.92 -17.51
CA GLY A 141 -0.56 17.20 -16.87
C GLY A 141 -1.82 18.05 -16.64
N GLY A 142 -2.01 18.52 -15.41
CA GLY A 142 -3.19 19.29 -15.00
C GLY A 142 -4.49 18.47 -14.89
N ALA A 143 -4.42 17.16 -14.65
CA ALA A 143 -5.59 16.35 -14.30
C ALA A 143 -6.36 16.98 -13.14
N ASP A 144 -7.64 17.28 -13.36
CA ASP A 144 -8.53 17.88 -12.36
C ASP A 144 -8.99 16.78 -11.39
N LEU A 145 -8.11 16.46 -10.45
CA LEU A 145 -8.44 15.54 -9.36
C LEU A 145 -9.36 16.26 -8.37
N PRO A 146 -10.50 15.66 -7.99
CA PRO A 146 -11.30 16.16 -6.90
C PRO A 146 -10.45 16.33 -5.64
N MET A 147 -10.66 17.42 -4.90
CA MET A 147 -10.06 17.59 -3.58
C MET A 147 -10.74 16.65 -2.57
N GLY A 148 -9.97 16.14 -1.61
CA GLY A 148 -10.48 15.37 -0.49
C GLY A 148 -9.62 15.53 0.76
N ASP A 149 -10.21 15.27 1.93
CA ASP A 149 -9.48 15.29 3.20
C ASP A 149 -8.37 14.24 3.19
N LEU A 150 -8.66 13.05 2.67
CA LEU A 150 -7.70 11.99 2.42
C LEU A 150 -7.67 11.65 0.92
N VAL A 151 -6.48 11.69 0.32
CA VAL A 151 -6.24 11.13 -1.01
C VAL A 151 -5.44 9.83 -0.86
N ILE A 152 -5.84 8.79 -1.59
CA ILE A 152 -5.15 7.51 -1.63
C ILE A 152 -4.81 7.22 -3.10
N SER A 153 -3.57 6.79 -3.36
CA SER A 153 -3.21 6.20 -4.65
C SER A 153 -2.48 4.88 -4.40
N SER A 154 -2.94 3.81 -5.03
CA SER A 154 -2.39 2.46 -4.79
C SER A 154 -2.13 1.73 -6.09
N TYR A 155 -0.88 1.30 -6.31
CA TYR A 155 -0.41 0.56 -7.49
C TYR A 155 -0.69 1.26 -8.83
N ALA A 156 -0.89 2.58 -8.82
CA ALA A 156 -1.24 3.36 -9.99
C ALA A 156 -0.04 4.16 -10.52
N LEU A 157 0.76 4.77 -9.64
CA LEU A 157 1.90 5.59 -10.07
C LEU A 157 3.04 4.74 -10.63
N THR A 158 3.16 3.46 -10.23
CA THR A 158 4.11 2.53 -10.84
C THR A 158 3.93 2.39 -12.35
N GLU A 159 2.71 2.53 -12.87
CA GLU A 159 2.38 2.36 -14.29
C GLU A 159 2.86 3.55 -15.14
N LEU A 160 3.27 4.65 -14.50
CA LEU A 160 3.64 5.90 -15.16
C LEU A 160 5.14 5.96 -15.53
N SER A 161 5.43 6.69 -16.60
CA SER A 161 6.80 7.14 -16.92
C SER A 161 7.35 8.05 -15.83
N ASP A 162 8.67 8.27 -15.76
CA ASP A 162 9.25 9.11 -14.70
C ASP A 162 8.71 10.55 -14.72
N ALA A 163 8.53 11.12 -15.92
CA ALA A 163 7.97 12.47 -16.07
C ALA A 163 6.49 12.55 -15.64
N ALA A 164 5.68 11.56 -16.02
CA ALA A 164 4.27 11.51 -15.62
C ALA A 164 4.11 11.20 -14.12
N TYR A 165 5.01 10.40 -13.55
CA TYR A 165 5.05 10.10 -12.11
C TYR A 165 5.20 11.37 -11.28
N ALA A 166 6.18 12.21 -11.59
CA ALA A 166 6.44 13.44 -10.84
C ALA A 166 5.20 14.35 -10.85
N HIS A 167 4.66 14.64 -12.04
CA HIS A 167 3.45 15.47 -12.18
C HIS A 167 2.24 14.88 -11.43
N ALA A 168 2.02 13.56 -11.53
CA ALA A 168 0.91 12.91 -10.86
C ALA A 168 1.04 12.97 -9.33
N ALA A 169 2.24 12.72 -8.79
CA ALA A 169 2.49 12.76 -7.35
C ALA A 169 2.27 14.18 -6.77
N GLU A 170 2.70 15.21 -7.50
CA GLU A 170 2.44 16.61 -7.12
C GLU A 170 0.93 16.92 -7.12
N ASN A 171 0.20 16.53 -8.17
CA ASN A 171 -1.26 16.70 -8.22
C ASN A 171 -1.97 16.00 -7.07
N LEU A 172 -1.56 14.77 -6.73
CA LEU A 172 -2.12 14.03 -5.58
C LEU A 172 -1.91 14.80 -4.26
N TRP A 173 -0.73 15.38 -4.07
CA TRP A 173 -0.45 16.21 -2.90
C TRP A 173 -1.30 17.49 -2.88
N HIS A 174 -1.54 18.11 -4.02
CA HIS A 174 -2.39 19.30 -4.11
C HIS A 174 -3.87 18.98 -3.89
N ALA A 175 -4.34 17.80 -4.30
CA ALA A 175 -5.70 17.34 -4.05
C ALA A 175 -5.96 16.94 -2.58
N ALA A 176 -4.90 16.62 -1.82
CA ALA A 176 -4.98 16.23 -0.42
C ALA A 176 -5.11 17.44 0.51
N ALA A 177 -6.33 17.67 1.01
CA ALA A 177 -6.59 18.75 1.95
C ALA A 177 -5.96 18.49 3.33
N ALA A 178 -5.89 17.23 3.78
CA ALA A 178 -5.28 16.89 5.07
C ALA A 178 -4.20 15.78 4.98
N ALA A 179 -4.43 14.70 4.23
CA ALA A 179 -3.51 13.57 4.16
C ALA A 179 -3.44 12.92 2.77
N LEU A 180 -2.27 12.37 2.43
CA LEU A 180 -2.02 11.59 1.22
C LEU A 180 -1.38 10.26 1.59
N VAL A 181 -1.96 9.16 1.11
CA VAL A 181 -1.41 7.80 1.23
C VAL A 181 -1.05 7.29 -0.15
N VAL A 182 0.22 6.97 -0.37
CA VAL A 182 0.71 6.36 -1.61
C VAL A 182 1.21 4.95 -1.30
N VAL A 183 0.72 3.95 -2.03
CA VAL A 183 1.07 2.53 -1.86
C VAL A 183 1.53 1.98 -3.20
N GLU A 184 2.74 1.45 -3.28
CA GLU A 184 3.34 0.95 -4.50
C GLU A 184 4.02 -0.41 -4.27
N PRO A 185 4.32 -1.18 -5.34
CA PRO A 185 5.09 -2.40 -5.21
C PRO A 185 6.40 -2.17 -4.45
N GLY A 186 6.75 -3.13 -3.59
CA GLY A 186 7.98 -3.11 -2.78
C GLY A 186 9.25 -3.36 -3.56
N ARG A 187 9.46 -2.64 -4.68
CA ARG A 187 10.60 -2.77 -5.59
C ARG A 187 11.53 -1.56 -5.48
N PRO A 188 12.84 -1.71 -5.81
CA PRO A 188 13.81 -0.62 -5.73
C PRO A 188 13.38 0.66 -6.47
N ARG A 189 12.90 0.53 -7.72
CA ARG A 189 12.45 1.67 -8.54
C ARG A 189 11.35 2.48 -7.86
N ASP A 190 10.32 1.79 -7.36
CA ASP A 190 9.14 2.44 -6.79
C ASP A 190 9.49 3.06 -5.42
N HIS A 191 10.37 2.43 -4.64
CA HIS A 191 10.94 3.04 -3.44
C HIS A 191 11.71 4.33 -3.75
N MET A 192 12.61 4.32 -4.74
CA MET A 192 13.38 5.52 -5.10
C MET A 192 12.47 6.68 -5.50
N ARG A 193 11.48 6.41 -6.36
CA ARG A 193 10.46 7.38 -6.76
C ARG A 193 9.69 7.96 -5.56
N LEU A 194 9.29 7.11 -4.60
CA LEU A 194 8.66 7.58 -3.37
C LEU A 194 9.60 8.43 -2.51
N MET A 195 10.91 8.17 -2.49
CA MET A 195 11.87 8.99 -1.76
C MET A 195 12.08 10.36 -2.41
N ASP A 196 12.13 10.42 -3.74
CA ASP A 196 12.18 11.68 -4.49
C ASP A 196 10.93 12.52 -4.21
N PHE A 197 9.74 11.90 -4.31
CA PHE A 197 8.48 12.56 -3.99
C PHE A 197 8.40 13.00 -2.53
N ARG A 198 8.87 12.15 -1.60
CA ARG A 198 8.94 12.49 -0.17
C ARG A 198 9.79 13.73 0.05
N ALA A 199 11.00 13.79 -0.52
CA ALA A 199 11.89 14.95 -0.36
C ALA A 199 11.24 16.23 -0.90
N TRP A 200 10.63 16.16 -2.09
CA TRP A 200 9.88 17.27 -2.66
C TRP A 200 8.73 17.72 -1.75
N ALA A 201 7.88 16.80 -1.29
CA ALA A 201 6.70 17.11 -0.49
C ALA A 201 7.06 17.71 0.87
N ILE A 202 8.14 17.24 1.50
CA ILE A 202 8.71 17.85 2.72
C ILE A 202 9.12 19.30 2.45
N GLY A 203 9.75 19.57 1.31
CA GLY A 203 10.04 20.93 0.85
C GLY A 203 8.79 21.81 0.65
N GLN A 204 7.64 21.20 0.37
CA GLN A 204 6.32 21.85 0.31
C GLN A 204 5.60 21.93 1.67
N GLY A 205 6.27 21.57 2.78
CA GLY A 205 5.70 21.62 4.13
C GLY A 205 4.90 20.40 4.54
N ALA A 206 5.01 19.28 3.82
CA ALA A 206 4.40 18.01 4.25
C ALA A 206 5.08 17.47 5.52
N HIS A 207 4.31 16.81 6.38
CA HIS A 207 4.78 15.99 7.48
C HIS A 207 4.66 14.51 7.13
N VAL A 208 5.69 13.72 7.41
CA VAL A 208 5.67 12.26 7.18
C VAL A 208 5.03 11.58 8.39
N ALA A 209 3.88 10.96 8.18
CA ALA A 209 3.19 10.20 9.22
C ALA A 209 3.74 8.77 9.31
N ALA A 210 3.97 8.12 8.16
CA ALA A 210 4.46 6.75 8.05
C ALA A 210 5.09 6.51 6.66
N PRO A 211 5.92 5.46 6.47
CA PRO A 211 6.47 4.55 7.48
C PRO A 211 7.66 5.15 8.24
N CYS A 212 8.32 6.17 7.66
CA CYS A 212 9.53 6.77 8.21
C CYS A 212 9.19 7.49 9.53
N PRO A 213 9.97 7.29 10.60
CA PRO A 213 9.78 7.98 11.87
C PRO A 213 10.46 9.35 11.93
N HIS A 214 10.87 9.90 10.79
CA HIS A 214 11.64 11.13 10.68
C HIS A 214 11.37 11.87 9.37
N MET A 215 11.84 13.12 9.32
CA MET A 215 11.76 14.02 8.15
C MET A 215 13.10 14.17 7.39
N ARG A 216 14.18 13.54 7.88
CA ARG A 216 15.50 13.55 7.23
C ARG A 216 15.54 12.67 5.98
N ASP A 217 16.64 12.71 5.23
CA ASP A 217 16.88 11.79 4.11
C ASP A 217 16.78 10.32 4.58
N CYS A 218 16.33 9.45 3.67
CA CYS A 218 16.22 8.03 3.97
C CYS A 218 17.63 7.43 4.16
N PRO A 219 17.90 6.69 5.26
CA PRO A 219 19.21 6.07 5.45
C PRO A 219 19.44 4.90 4.49
N LEU A 220 18.38 4.32 3.93
CA LEU A 220 18.48 3.24 2.93
C LEU A 220 18.75 3.83 1.55
N THR A 221 19.96 3.59 1.04
CA THR A 221 20.44 4.07 -0.26
C THR A 221 21.15 2.94 -1.03
N GLY A 222 21.45 3.17 -2.31
CA GLY A 222 22.21 2.22 -3.13
C GLY A 222 21.40 0.97 -3.47
N THR A 223 21.84 -0.20 -3.00
CA THR A 223 21.22 -1.49 -3.31
C THR A 223 20.16 -1.93 -2.31
N ASP A 224 19.98 -1.20 -1.21
CA ASP A 224 18.92 -1.46 -0.21
C ASP A 224 17.76 -0.49 -0.40
N TRP A 225 16.54 -0.92 -0.04
CA TRP A 225 15.33 -0.10 -0.17
C TRP A 225 14.30 -0.46 0.89
N CYS A 226 13.60 0.56 1.39
CA CYS A 226 12.54 0.37 2.37
C CYS A 226 11.30 -0.23 1.70
N HIS A 227 10.97 -1.48 2.05
CA HIS A 227 9.72 -2.14 1.70
C HIS A 227 9.28 -3.04 2.86
N PHE A 228 8.06 -3.55 2.81
CA PHE A 228 7.46 -4.42 3.82
C PHE A 228 6.83 -5.64 3.17
N SER A 229 6.41 -6.60 3.99
CA SER A 229 5.79 -7.85 3.54
C SER A 229 4.45 -8.05 4.22
N VAL A 230 3.36 -7.99 3.46
CA VAL A 230 2.02 -8.29 3.97
C VAL A 230 1.61 -9.69 3.51
N ARG A 231 1.22 -10.55 4.45
CA ARG A 231 0.76 -11.91 4.15
C ARG A 231 -0.75 -11.92 4.01
N LEU A 232 -1.26 -12.42 2.89
CA LEU A 232 -2.68 -12.66 2.68
C LEU A 232 -3.01 -14.14 2.41
N PRO A 233 -4.21 -14.62 2.79
CA PRO A 233 -4.70 -15.91 2.37
C PRO A 233 -5.08 -15.89 0.88
N ARG A 234 -4.93 -17.02 0.20
CA ARG A 234 -5.39 -17.20 -1.19
C ARG A 234 -6.64 -18.08 -1.24
N SER A 235 -7.70 -17.58 -1.89
CA SER A 235 -8.87 -18.39 -2.24
C SER A 235 -8.49 -19.48 -3.25
N ARG A 236 -9.37 -20.48 -3.43
CA ARG A 236 -9.18 -21.52 -4.46
C ARG A 236 -9.11 -20.90 -5.86
N THR A 237 -9.98 -19.93 -6.13
CA THR A 237 -10.04 -19.19 -7.40
C THR A 237 -8.77 -18.36 -7.60
N HIS A 238 -8.33 -17.62 -6.59
CA HIS A 238 -7.08 -16.84 -6.65
C HIS A 238 -5.85 -17.71 -6.95
N ARG A 239 -5.72 -18.87 -6.27
CA ARG A 239 -4.66 -19.84 -6.57
C ARG A 239 -4.70 -20.32 -8.01
N ARG A 240 -5.89 -20.63 -8.53
CA ARG A 240 -6.07 -21.11 -9.90
C ARG A 240 -5.66 -20.05 -10.92
N LEU A 241 -6.06 -18.80 -10.73
CA LEU A 241 -5.76 -17.70 -11.65
C LEU A 241 -4.27 -17.36 -11.70
N LYS A 242 -3.58 -17.40 -10.56
CA LYS A 242 -2.15 -17.08 -10.48
C LYS A 242 -1.23 -18.30 -10.56
N ALA A 243 -1.78 -19.48 -10.86
CA ALA A 243 -1.05 -20.76 -10.80
C ALA A 243 -0.26 -20.94 -9.48
N GLY A 244 -0.83 -20.48 -8.36
CA GLY A 244 -0.20 -20.48 -7.05
C GLY A 244 -0.44 -21.78 -6.28
N ALA A 245 0.64 -22.45 -5.87
CA ALA A 245 0.55 -23.70 -5.09
C ALA A 245 0.20 -23.48 -3.61
N LEU A 246 0.69 -22.39 -3.00
CA LEU A 246 0.50 -22.10 -1.58
C LEU A 246 -0.87 -21.48 -1.29
N GLY A 247 -1.40 -21.76 -0.10
CA GLY A 247 -2.64 -21.15 0.42
C GLY A 247 -2.50 -19.70 0.90
N TYR A 248 -1.33 -19.10 0.73
CA TYR A 248 -1.04 -17.71 1.06
C TYR A 248 -0.11 -17.09 0.02
N GLU A 249 0.02 -15.77 0.09
CA GLU A 249 1.02 -14.99 -0.64
C GLU A 249 1.55 -13.88 0.26
N ASP A 250 2.83 -13.55 0.06
CA ASP A 250 3.49 -12.43 0.70
C ASP A 250 3.65 -11.33 -0.36
N GLU A 251 2.86 -10.27 -0.25
CA GLU A 251 2.96 -9.11 -1.11
C GLU A 251 4.03 -8.17 -0.55
N LYS A 252 4.97 -7.77 -1.41
CA LYS A 252 5.98 -6.76 -1.07
C LYS A 252 5.46 -5.38 -1.41
N VAL A 253 5.50 -4.47 -0.44
CA VAL A 253 4.91 -3.14 -0.57
C VAL A 253 5.87 -2.07 -0.07
N SER A 254 5.94 -0.96 -0.79
CA SER A 254 6.48 0.32 -0.31
C SER A 254 5.31 1.28 -0.17
N TYR A 255 5.25 2.05 0.92
CA TYR A 255 4.21 3.06 1.08
C TYR A 255 4.78 4.34 1.68
N LEU A 256 4.06 5.43 1.51
CA LEU A 256 4.35 6.74 2.06
C LEU A 256 3.04 7.41 2.49
N VAL A 257 3.01 7.89 3.72
CA VAL A 257 1.88 8.65 4.26
C VAL A 257 2.36 10.04 4.63
N LEU A 258 1.78 11.03 3.97
CA LEU A 258 2.05 12.45 4.15
C LEU A 258 0.81 13.13 4.73
N THR A 259 1.04 14.17 5.52
CA THR A 259 0.00 14.95 6.18
C THR A 259 0.31 16.43 6.11
N ARG A 260 -0.72 17.27 6.15
CA ARG A 260 -0.58 18.69 6.49
C ARG A 260 -0.17 18.85 7.95
N ALA A 261 0.39 20.01 8.28
CA ALA A 261 0.96 20.27 9.60
C ALA A 261 -0.09 20.31 10.75
N ASP A 262 -1.36 20.54 10.42
CA ASP A 262 -2.49 20.59 11.36
C ASP A 262 -3.07 19.20 11.70
N VAL A 263 -2.67 18.15 10.99
CA VAL A 263 -3.00 16.77 11.37
C VAL A 263 -2.17 16.39 12.60
N ALA A 264 -2.84 16.13 13.72
CA ALA A 264 -2.19 15.74 14.96
C ALA A 264 -1.58 14.34 14.84
N LEU A 265 -0.25 14.25 14.94
CA LEU A 265 0.50 13.00 14.96
C LEU A 265 1.03 12.71 16.37
N VAL A 266 0.90 11.46 16.82
CA VAL A 266 1.60 11.00 18.04
C VAL A 266 3.12 10.96 17.79
N PRO A 267 4.00 10.82 18.80
CA PRO A 267 5.45 10.69 18.57
C PRO A 267 5.80 9.44 17.77
N ALA A 268 6.71 9.57 16.78
CA ALA A 268 7.13 8.43 15.96
C ALA A 268 8.08 7.50 16.72
N LEU A 269 7.99 6.20 16.41
CA LEU A 269 8.81 5.15 17.01
C LEU A 269 9.71 4.51 15.96
N PRO A 270 10.84 3.89 16.37
CA PRO A 270 11.71 3.18 15.46
C PRO A 270 10.94 2.12 14.66
N ARG A 271 11.19 2.07 13.35
CA ARG A 271 10.53 1.16 12.41
C ARG A 271 11.44 0.00 12.06
N VAL A 272 10.93 -1.23 12.11
CA VAL A 272 11.68 -2.43 11.72
C VAL A 272 11.79 -2.50 10.19
N LEU A 273 13.02 -2.42 9.68
CA LEU A 273 13.36 -2.32 8.25
C LEU A 273 13.48 -3.67 7.53
N ALA A 274 13.64 -4.77 8.27
CA ALA A 274 13.81 -6.11 7.70
C ALA A 274 13.25 -7.19 8.64
N SER A 275 13.09 -8.42 8.14
CA SER A 275 12.74 -9.57 8.98
C SER A 275 13.70 -9.68 10.18
N PRO A 276 13.18 -9.71 11.43
CA PRO A 276 14.04 -9.85 12.60
C PRO A 276 14.90 -11.12 12.55
N GLU A 277 16.18 -10.99 12.90
CA GLU A 277 17.15 -12.06 12.80
C GLU A 277 17.25 -12.82 14.12
N ALA A 278 16.76 -14.06 14.15
CA ALA A 278 16.88 -14.91 15.32
C ALA A 278 18.31 -15.50 15.44
N GLN A 279 19.00 -15.15 16.51
CA GLN A 279 20.31 -15.69 16.87
C GLN A 279 20.20 -16.66 18.07
N LYS A 280 21.27 -17.41 18.39
CA LYS A 280 21.25 -18.40 19.49
C LYS A 280 20.82 -17.79 20.84
N HIS A 281 21.26 -16.57 21.14
CA HIS A 281 21.06 -15.92 22.44
C HIS A 281 20.22 -14.63 22.39
N GLU A 282 19.85 -14.16 21.21
CA GLU A 282 19.12 -12.90 21.01
C GLU A 282 18.26 -12.92 19.74
N ILE A 283 17.49 -11.86 19.52
CA ILE A 283 16.91 -11.50 18.23
C ILE A 283 17.42 -10.11 17.87
N ARG A 284 17.91 -9.91 16.63
CA ARG A 284 18.39 -8.63 16.13
C ARG A 284 17.34 -7.96 15.24
N PHE A 285 17.19 -6.66 15.39
CA PHE A 285 16.29 -5.82 14.59
C PHE A 285 17.11 -4.79 13.81
N LYS A 286 16.93 -4.75 12.49
CA LYS A 286 17.36 -3.63 11.64
C LYS A 286 16.30 -2.53 11.76
N LEU A 287 16.69 -1.32 12.14
CA LEU A 287 15.77 -0.23 12.48
C LEU A 287 16.08 1.04 11.71
N CYS A 288 15.01 1.75 11.35
CA CYS A 288 15.03 3.15 10.97
C CYS A 288 14.65 3.95 12.22
N GLU A 289 15.56 4.82 12.66
CA GLU A 289 15.45 5.55 13.91
C GLU A 289 14.84 6.95 13.70
N PRO A 290 14.19 7.56 14.72
CA PRO A 290 13.66 8.93 14.62
C PRO A 290 14.73 10.00 14.35
N ASP A 291 16.01 9.70 14.60
CA ASP A 291 17.13 10.57 14.25
C ASP A 291 17.53 10.45 12.76
N GLY A 292 16.89 9.59 11.98
CA GLY A 292 17.14 9.40 10.55
C GLY A 292 18.22 8.36 10.23
N GLU A 293 18.78 7.72 11.25
CA GLU A 293 19.85 6.74 11.07
C GLU A 293 19.32 5.31 10.94
N GLU A 294 20.10 4.48 10.24
CA GLU A 294 19.95 3.03 10.31
C GLU A 294 20.68 2.51 11.56
N ALA A 295 20.05 1.63 12.33
CA ALA A 295 20.70 0.98 13.46
C ALA A 295 20.29 -0.48 13.65
N TRP A 296 21.14 -1.24 14.35
CA TRP A 296 20.84 -2.61 14.78
C TRP A 296 20.64 -2.67 16.30
N ARG A 297 19.59 -3.39 16.72
CA ARG A 297 19.31 -3.66 18.15
C ARG A 297 19.20 -5.15 18.41
N GLY A 298 20.10 -5.68 19.24
CA GLY A 298 20.06 -7.06 19.74
C GLY A 298 19.29 -7.14 21.05
N VAL A 299 18.27 -8.01 21.10
CA VAL A 299 17.47 -8.22 22.31
C VAL A 299 17.63 -9.65 22.82
N ALA A 300 18.23 -9.79 23.99
CA ALA A 300 18.52 -11.09 24.58
C ALA A 300 17.25 -11.91 24.85
N ARG A 301 17.32 -13.23 24.62
CA ARG A 301 16.18 -14.15 24.85
C ARG A 301 15.70 -14.22 26.31
N LYS A 302 16.55 -13.82 27.25
CA LYS A 302 16.24 -13.71 28.69
C LYS A 302 15.44 -12.45 29.05
N ASN A 303 15.20 -11.54 28.11
CA ASN A 303 14.40 -10.34 28.35
C ASN A 303 12.99 -10.74 28.84
N PRO A 304 12.47 -10.18 29.94
CA PRO A 304 11.14 -10.52 30.46
C PRO A 304 10.00 -10.35 29.44
N GLN A 305 10.17 -9.46 28.46
CA GLN A 305 9.21 -9.18 27.39
C GLN A 305 9.42 -10.05 26.14
N PHE A 306 10.31 -11.06 26.17
CA PHE A 306 10.70 -11.84 24.99
C PHE A 306 9.51 -12.46 24.24
N GLY A 307 8.45 -12.82 24.95
CA GLY A 307 7.20 -13.31 24.37
C GLY A 307 6.53 -12.32 23.40
N ARG A 308 6.63 -11.01 23.67
CA ARG A 308 6.16 -9.92 22.79
C ARG A 308 7.20 -9.59 21.73
N ILE A 309 8.48 -9.50 22.10
CA ILE A 309 9.59 -9.18 21.19
C ILE A 309 9.67 -10.18 20.03
N ARG A 310 9.53 -11.49 20.27
CA ARG A 310 9.55 -12.51 19.20
C ARG A 310 8.35 -12.43 18.23
N ARG A 311 7.33 -11.63 18.57
CA ARG A 311 6.16 -11.39 17.72
C ARG A 311 6.30 -10.16 16.84
N VAL A 312 7.30 -9.32 17.09
CA VAL A 312 7.65 -8.20 16.21
C VAL A 312 7.98 -8.74 14.81
N ARG A 313 7.51 -8.04 13.79
CA ARG A 313 7.65 -8.36 12.38
C ARG A 313 8.32 -7.22 11.64
N TRP A 314 8.70 -7.53 10.42
CA TRP A 314 9.14 -6.55 9.46
C TRP A 314 8.04 -5.51 9.24
N GLY A 315 8.36 -4.23 9.44
CA GLY A 315 7.41 -3.14 9.33
C GLY A 315 6.74 -2.75 10.64
N ASP A 316 6.95 -3.47 11.74
CA ASP A 316 6.39 -3.08 13.04
C ASP A 316 7.16 -1.90 13.66
N THR A 317 6.54 -1.24 14.64
CA THR A 317 7.24 -0.37 15.59
C THR A 317 7.62 -1.14 16.85
N LEU A 318 8.60 -0.63 17.61
CA LEU A 318 8.99 -1.22 18.89
C LEU A 318 8.19 -0.66 20.09
N SER A 319 6.91 -0.37 19.89
CA SER A 319 6.05 0.29 20.89
C SER A 319 5.94 -0.50 22.20
N GLY A 320 6.29 0.18 23.31
CA GLY A 320 6.20 -0.40 24.66
C GLY A 320 7.09 -1.62 24.88
N LEU A 321 8.20 -1.72 24.13
CA LEU A 321 9.22 -2.77 24.27
C LEU A 321 10.53 -2.16 24.75
N ASP A 322 11.11 -2.73 25.81
CA ASP A 322 12.47 -2.44 26.24
C ASP A 322 13.44 -3.30 25.42
N VAL A 323 13.99 -2.67 24.39
CA VAL A 323 14.90 -3.32 23.43
C VAL A 323 16.36 -2.89 23.60
N GLY A 324 16.68 -2.20 24.70
CA GLY A 324 18.02 -1.66 24.95
C GLY A 324 18.44 -0.56 23.97
N ALA A 325 19.70 -0.11 24.12
CA ALA A 325 20.30 0.91 23.27
C ALA A 325 20.69 0.34 21.89
N ALA A 326 20.62 1.19 20.87
CA ALA A 326 21.09 0.87 19.53
C ALA A 326 22.62 0.72 19.50
N THR A 327 23.09 -0.35 18.87
CA THR A 327 24.50 -0.45 18.45
C THR A 327 24.56 -0.02 16.99
N ARG A 328 25.20 1.11 16.74
CA ARG A 328 25.44 1.63 15.40
C ARG A 328 26.47 0.73 14.72
N THR A 329 26.05 0.12 13.62
CA THR A 329 26.83 -0.68 12.66
C THR A 329 27.80 -1.69 13.29
N ILE A 330 27.45 -2.98 13.17
CA ILE A 330 28.41 -4.07 13.33
C ILE A 330 29.47 -3.86 12.24
N ASP A 331 30.72 -3.58 12.63
CA ASP A 331 31.87 -3.92 11.79
C ASP A 331 31.64 -5.36 11.35
N LEU A 332 31.38 -5.58 10.05
CA LEU A 332 31.41 -6.91 9.46
C LEU A 332 32.85 -7.42 9.58
N ILE A 333 33.20 -7.91 10.78
CA ILE A 333 34.42 -8.63 11.04
C ILE A 333 34.23 -10.03 10.46
N GLY A 334 34.93 -10.30 9.35
CA GLY A 334 35.28 -11.65 8.88
C GLY A 334 34.34 -12.26 7.86
#